data_AF-A0A947BGI7-F1
#
_entry.id   AF-A0A947BGI7-F1
#
_cell.length_a   1.000
_cell.length_b   1.000
_cell.length_c   1.000
_cell.angle_alpha   90.00
_cell.angle_beta   90.00
_cell.angle_gamma   90.00
#
_symmetry.space_group_name_H-M   'P 1'
#
loop_
_entity.id
_entity.type
_entity.pdbx_description
1 polymer ?
#
loop_
_entity_poly.entity_id
_entity_poly.type
_entity_poly.pdbx_seq_one_letter_code
_entity_poly.pdbx_strand_id
1 'polypeptide(L)' 'MFNFDVTATRKAGVYIAGGVPLTRPVNFVSGYLTQVFAFIGIIDVNIGGADPMNVDARASFVRARSDIEQEYVANAAQE' A
#
# COMPACT_ATOMS: atom_id res chain seq x y z
N MET A 1 24.66 10.27 8.95
CA MET A 1 24.76 9.69 7.59
C MET A 1 24.06 8.34 7.64
N PHE A 2 22.92 8.17 6.97
CA PHE A 2 22.21 6.89 6.95
C PHE A 2 22.85 5.98 5.91
N ASN A 3 23.33 4.81 6.33
CA ASN A 3 23.91 3.81 5.43
C ASN A 3 22.76 3.00 4.83
N PHE A 4 22.52 3.18 3.54
CA PHE A 4 21.52 2.43 2.80
C PHE A 4 22.22 1.31 2.05
N ASP A 5 21.93 0.05 2.41
CA ASP A 5 22.31 -1.10 1.60
C ASP A 5 21.55 -1.03 0.27
N VAL A 6 22.29 -0.81 -0.82
CA VAL A 6 21.77 -0.66 -2.19
C VAL A 6 21.61 -2.01 -2.90
N THR A 7 22.03 -3.11 -2.29
CA THR A 7 21.96 -4.46 -2.87
C THR A 7 20.73 -5.25 -2.43
N ALA A 8 20.15 -4.90 -1.28
CA ALA A 8 18.90 -5.49 -0.80
C ALA A 8 17.68 -4.94 -1.56
N THR A 9 16.87 -5.82 -2.16
CA THR A 9 15.56 -5.44 -2.71
C THR A 9 14.62 -5.07 -1.57
N ARG A 10 14.13 -3.83 -1.57
CA ARG A 10 13.22 -3.33 -0.54
C ARG A 10 11.79 -3.42 -1.03
N LYS A 11 10.95 -4.09 -0.25
CA LYS A 11 9.51 -4.17 -0.46
C LYS A 11 8.78 -3.20 0.47
N ALA A 12 7.68 -2.64 0.00
CA ALA A 12 6.79 -1.83 0.84
C ALA A 12 5.32 -2.19 0.60
N GLY A 13 4.60 -2.49 1.69
CA GLY A 13 3.13 -2.55 1.70
C GLY A 13 2.57 -1.21 2.15
N VAL A 14 1.65 -0.63 1.38
CA VAL A 14 1.11 0.71 1.60
C VAL A 14 -0.41 0.65 1.56
N TYR A 15 -1.08 1.07 2.63
CA TYR A 15 -2.54 1.13 2.68
C TYR A 15 -3.02 2.57 2.76
N ILE A 16 -3.90 2.94 1.83
CA ILE A 16 -4.44 4.30 1.72
C ILE A 16 -5.88 4.30 2.22
N ALA A 17 -6.17 5.19 3.17
CA ALA A 17 -7.51 5.38 3.70
C ALA A 17 -8.09 6.72 3.20
N GLY A 18 -9.28 6.67 2.60
CA GLY A 18 -9.90 7.88 2.04
C GLY A 18 -11.31 7.65 1.51
N GLY A 19 -11.96 8.74 1.08
CA GLY A 19 -13.29 8.69 0.49
C GLY A 19 -13.32 8.43 -1.01
N VAL A 20 -12.19 8.64 -1.71
CA VAL A 20 -12.08 8.39 -3.15
C VAL A 20 -11.58 6.97 -3.36
N PRO A 21 -12.29 6.13 -4.14
CA PRO A 21 -11.81 4.79 -4.41
C PRO A 21 -10.49 4.76 -5.19
N LEU A 22 -9.61 3.80 -4.87
CA LEU A 22 -8.29 3.73 -5.50
C LEU A 22 -8.33 3.60 -7.02
N THR A 23 -9.39 2.98 -7.54
CA THR A 23 -9.64 2.75 -8.98
C THR A 23 -10.14 3.98 -9.73
N ARG A 24 -10.44 5.09 -9.04
CA ARG A 24 -10.98 6.29 -9.68
C ARG A 24 -9.85 7.16 -10.25
N PRO A 25 -10.04 7.77 -11.44
CA PRO A 25 -9.04 8.67 -12.03
C PRO A 25 -8.66 9.86 -11.17
N VAL A 26 -9.54 10.27 -10.25
CA VAL A 26 -9.31 11.41 -9.35
C VAL A 26 -8.47 11.04 -8.11
N ASN A 27 -8.13 9.77 -7.92
CA ASN A 27 -7.14 9.36 -6.93
C ASN A 27 -5.73 9.66 -7.46
N PHE A 28 -5.10 10.70 -6.92
CA PHE A 28 -3.72 11.07 -7.24
C PHE A 28 -2.69 10.50 -6.26
N VAL A 29 -3.12 9.99 -5.10
CA VAL A 29 -2.23 9.59 -4.00
C VAL A 29 -1.44 8.34 -4.37
N SER A 30 -2.07 7.36 -5.01
CA SER A 30 -1.38 6.11 -5.41
C SER A 30 -0.21 6.40 -6.34
N GLY A 31 -0.44 7.16 -7.42
CA GLY A 31 0.62 7.53 -8.37
C GLY A 31 1.73 8.36 -7.74
N TYR A 32 1.38 9.32 -6.87
CA TYR A 32 2.37 10.12 -6.14
C TYR A 32 3.26 9.26 -5.25
N LEU A 33 2.67 8.34 -4.48
CA LEU A 33 3.43 7.45 -3.60
C LEU A 33 4.35 6.51 -4.38
N THR A 34 3.90 5.94 -5.51
CA THR A 34 4.75 5.16 -6.40
C THR A 34 5.99 5.94 -6.82
N GLN A 35 5.84 7.22 -7.20
CA GLN A 35 6.96 8.07 -7.60
C GLN A 35 7.91 8.36 -6.42
N VAL A 36 7.38 8.64 -5.23
CA VAL A 36 8.19 8.87 -4.02
C VAL A 36 8.98 7.61 -3.63
N PHE A 37 8.35 6.44 -3.67
CA PHE A 37 9.00 5.18 -3.34
C PHE A 37 10.10 4.84 -4.35
N ALA A 38 9.84 5.02 -5.64
CA ALA A 38 10.84 4.84 -6.68
C ALA A 38 12.05 5.77 -6.48
N PHE A 39 11.82 7.02 -6.07
CA PHE A 39 12.90 7.98 -5.77
C PHE A 39 13.82 7.51 -4.63
N ILE A 40 13.29 6.84 -3.61
CA ILE A 40 14.07 6.29 -2.49
C ILE A 40 14.54 4.85 -2.72
N GLY A 41 14.39 4.31 -3.94
CA GLY A 41 14.88 3.00 -4.33
C GLY A 41 13.98 1.82 -3.91
N ILE A 42 12.72 2.07 -3.57
CA ILE A 42 11.71 1.04 -3.31
C ILE A 42 10.86 0.90 -4.57
N ILE A 43 11.11 -0.16 -5.34
CA ILE A 43 10.42 -0.43 -6.60
C ILE A 43 9.33 -1.51 -6.48
N ASP A 44 9.43 -2.36 -5.46
CA ASP A 44 8.43 -3.39 -5.15
C ASP A 44 7.46 -2.82 -4.12
N VAL A 45 6.42 -2.12 -4.60
CA VAL A 45 5.40 -1.49 -3.77
C VAL A 45 4.05 -2.12 -4.06
N ASN A 46 3.43 -2.70 -3.03
CA ASN A 46 2.05 -3.14 -3.06
C ASN A 46 1.16 -2.07 -2.43
N ILE A 47 0.17 -1.57 -3.17
CA ILE A 47 -0.74 -0.51 -2.72
C ILE A 47 -2.15 -1.08 -2.55
N GLY A 48 -2.61 -1.14 -1.29
CA GLY A 48 -3.97 -1.49 -0.90
C GLY A 48 -4.78 -0.27 -0.45
N GLY A 49 -6.10 -0.45 -0.32
CA GLY A 49 -7.04 0.64 -0.03
C GLY A 49 -8.07 0.27 1.03
N ALA A 50 -8.43 1.26 1.86
CA ALA A 50 -9.53 1.18 2.81
C ALA A 50 -10.71 2.10 2.41
N ASP A 51 -10.87 2.35 1.12
CA ASP A 51 -11.94 3.14 0.52
C ASP A 51 -13.24 2.34 0.25
N PRO A 52 -14.40 3.03 0.06
CA PRO A 52 -14.66 4.45 0.31
C PRO A 52 -15.13 4.72 1.76
N MET A 53 -14.28 5.33 2.59
CA MET A 53 -14.56 5.54 4.02
C MET A 53 -15.71 6.52 4.31
N ASN A 54 -16.03 7.41 3.38
CA ASN A 54 -17.13 8.36 3.50
C ASN A 54 -18.52 7.74 3.29
N VAL A 55 -18.59 6.54 2.69
CA VAL A 55 -19.85 5.81 2.46
C VAL A 55 -20.08 4.79 3.58
N ASP A 56 -19.08 3.94 3.82
CA ASP A 56 -19.13 2.95 4.89
C ASP A 56 -17.72 2.69 5.44
N ALA A 57 -17.34 3.47 6.46
CA ALA A 57 -16.03 3.35 7.08
C ALA A 57 -15.78 1.96 7.70
N ARG A 58 -16.82 1.33 8.27
CA ARG A 58 -16.66 0.05 8.97
C ARG A 58 -16.41 -1.08 7.99
N ALA A 59 -17.22 -1.18 6.94
CA ALA A 59 -17.02 -2.18 5.91
C ALA A 59 -15.66 -1.99 5.22
N SER A 60 -15.27 -0.75 4.94
CA SER A 60 -14.00 -0.45 4.28
C SER A 60 -12.79 -0.81 5.14
N PHE A 61 -12.86 -0.55 6.45
CA PHE A 61 -11.84 -1.01 7.41
C PHE A 61 -11.75 -2.55 7.48
N VAL A 62 -12.90 -3.23 7.56
CA VAL A 62 -12.93 -4.70 7.64
C VAL A 62 -12.31 -5.35 6.40
N ARG A 63 -12.61 -4.82 5.20
CA ARG A 63 -11.98 -5.28 3.94
C ARG A 63 -10.47 -5.08 3.96
N ALA A 64 -10.01 -3.85 4.20
CA ALA A 64 -8.58 -3.55 4.22
C ALA A 64 -7.82 -4.40 5.23
N ARG A 65 -8.39 -4.64 6.42
CA ARG A 65 -7.78 -5.52 7.42
C ARG A 65 -7.66 -6.96 6.92
N SER A 66 -8.72 -7.49 6.30
CA SER A 66 -8.69 -8.85 5.72
C SER A 66 -7.62 -8.96 4.62
N ASP A 67 -7.45 -7.93 3.80
CA ASP A 67 -6.46 -7.92 2.73
C ASP A 67 -5.03 -7.92 3.31
N ILE A 68 -4.76 -7.11 4.34
CA ILE A 68 -3.49 -7.09 5.08
C ILE A 68 -3.19 -8.45 5.69
N GLU A 69 -4.18 -9.08 6.33
CA GLU A 69 -4.02 -10.39 6.97
C GLU A 69 -3.68 -11.47 5.92
N GLN A 70 -4.33 -11.45 4.75
CA GLN A 70 -4.04 -12.38 3.66
C GLN A 70 -2.65 -12.17 3.07
N GLU A 71 -2.25 -10.91 2.86
CA GLU A 71 -0.92 -10.56 2.37
C GLU A 71 0.18 -11.00 3.35
N TYR A 72 -0.03 -10.79 4.65
CA TYR A 72 0.89 -11.23 5.68
C TYR A 72 1.09 -12.74 5.67
N VAL A 73 -0.01 -13.51 5.59
CA VAL A 73 0.05 -14.99 5.52
C VAL A 73 0.74 -15.45 4.24
N ALA A 74 0.45 -14.82 3.09
CA ALA A 74 1.06 -15.17 1.82
C ALA A 74 2.59 -14.94 1.83
N ASN A 75 3.04 -13.85 2.44
CA ASN A 75 4.47 -13.54 2.57
C ASN A 75 5.17 -14.48 3.55
N ALA A 76 4.55 -14.81 4.68
CA ALA A 76 5.09 -15.74 5.66
C ALA A 76 5.24 -17.18 5.12
N ALA A 77 4.47 -17.56 4.10
CA ALA A 77 4.60 -18.86 3.42
C ALA A 77 5.71 -18.91 2.36
N GLN A 78 6.29 -17.75 2.01
CA GLN A 78 7.37 -17.62 1.02
C GLN A 78 8.77 -17.55 1.65
N GLU A 79 8.86 -17.50 2.98
CA GLU A 79 10.09 -17.56 3.78
C GLU A 79 10.38 -18.99 4.27
#